data_AF-A0A525I442-F1
#
_entry.id   AF-A0A525I442-F1
#
_cell.length_a   1.000
_cell.length_b   1.000
_cell.length_c   1.000
_cell.angle_alpha   90.00
_cell.angle_beta   90.00
_cell.angle_gamma   90.00
#
_symmetry.space_group_name_H-M   'P 1'
#
loop_
_entity.id
_entity.type
_entity.pdbx_description
1 polymer ?
#
loop_
_entity_poly.entity_id
_entity_poly.type
_entity_poly.pdbx_seq_one_letter_code
_entity_poly.pdbx_strand_id
1 'polypeptide(L)' 'MRTLLALAVIIYLVGVGMALSPTIRSQWTSAPAPELVASVTQELPGALAWPARSVRAIDGQN' A
#
# COMPACT_ATOMS: atom_id res chain seq x y z
N MET A 1 -11.02 -0.51 23.73
CA MET A 1 -11.16 0.37 22.54
C MET A 1 -9.82 0.71 21.90
N ARG A 2 -8.81 1.18 22.65
CA ARG A 2 -7.48 1.56 22.11
C ARG A 2 -6.71 0.43 21.41
N THR A 3 -6.86 -0.81 21.87
CA THR A 3 -6.22 -2.02 21.31
C THR A 3 -6.75 -2.40 19.94
N LEU A 4 -8.07 -2.32 19.73
CA LEU A 4 -8.68 -2.59 18.42
C LEU A 4 -8.27 -1.53 17.38
N LEU A 5 -8.20 -0.27 17.79
CA LEU A 5 -7.72 0.81 16.92
C LEU A 5 -6.25 0.59 16.53
N ALA A 6 -5.39 0.24 17.48
CA ALA A 6 -3.99 -0.06 17.20
C ALA A 6 -3.85 -1.24 16.22
N LEU A 7 -4.65 -2.30 16.40
CA LEU A 7 -4.67 -3.44 15.50
C LEU A 7 -5.10 -3.04 14.08
N ALA A 8 -6.16 -2.24 13.95
CA ALA A 8 -6.63 -1.73 12.67
C ALA A 8 -5.57 -0.87 11.96
N VAL A 9 -4.85 -0.03 12.70
CA VAL A 9 -3.74 0.77 12.17
C VAL A 9 -2.58 -0.11 11.71
N ILE A 10 -2.21 -1.15 12.48
CA ILE A 10 -1.14 -2.08 12.07
C ILE A 10 -1.53 -2.80 10.78
N ILE A 11 -2.76 -3.33 10.68
CA ILE A 11 -3.26 -3.97 9.46
C ILE A 11 -3.23 -2.99 8.28
N TYR A 12 -3.62 -1.73 8.51
CA TYR A 12 -3.58 -0.68 7.50
C TYR A 12 -2.17 -0.39 6.99
N LEU A 13 -1.20 -0.25 7.89
CA LEU A 13 0.20 0.02 7.55
C LEU A 13 0.84 -1.16 6.81
N VAL A 14 0.52 -2.41 7.21
CA VAL A 14 1.01 -3.61 6.53
C VAL A 14 0.44 -3.70 5.11
N GLY A 15 -0.86 -3.41 4.93
CA GLY A 15 -1.49 -3.40 3.60
C GLY A 15 -0.92 -2.32 2.67
N VAL A 16 -0.70 -1.12 3.18
CA VAL A 16 -0.03 -0.03 2.44
C VAL A 16 1.41 -0.41 2.07
N GLY A 17 2.16 -1.01 3.01
CA GLY A 17 3.52 -1.49 2.77
C GLY A 17 3.58 -2.59 1.71
N MET A 18 2.65 -3.53 1.71
CA MET A 18 2.52 -4.57 0.67
C MET A 18 2.26 -3.96 -0.72
N ALA A 19 1.36 -2.97 -0.82
CA ALA A 19 1.04 -2.31 -2.07
C ALA A 19 2.21 -1.48 -2.63
N LEU A 20 3.00 -0.85 -1.75
CA LEU A 20 4.19 -0.05 -2.14
C LEU A 20 5.44 -0.89 -2.37
N SER A 21 5.53 -2.08 -1.79
CA SER A 21 6.66 -3.01 -1.90
C SER A 21 7.14 -3.26 -3.35
N PRO A 22 6.27 -3.56 -4.34
CA PRO A 22 6.70 -3.76 -5.71
C PRO A 22 7.25 -2.48 -6.36
N THR A 23 6.65 -1.32 -6.06
CA THR A 23 7.09 -0.01 -6.57
C THR A 23 8.46 0.36 -6.01
N ILE A 24 8.66 0.16 -4.70
CA ILE A 24 9.96 0.39 -4.05
C ILE A 24 11.01 -0.56 -4.64
N ARG A 25 10.71 -1.87 -4.74
CA ARG A 25 11.66 -2.85 -5.30
C ARG A 25 12.03 -2.57 -6.75
N SER A 26 11.09 -2.10 -7.56
CA SER A 26 11.32 -1.76 -8.98
C SER A 26 12.19 -0.52 -9.14
N GLN A 27 11.99 0.51 -8.31
CA GLN A 27 12.66 1.79 -8.45
C GLN A 27 13.99 1.85 -7.68
N TRP A 28 14.18 1.01 -6.65
CA TRP A 28 15.36 1.06 -5.75
C TRP A 28 16.70 0.84 -6.45
N THR A 29 16.72 0.07 -7.54
CA THR A 29 17.95 -0.23 -8.30
C THR A 29 18.13 0.66 -9.53
N SER A 30 17.09 1.38 -9.97
CA SER A 30 17.08 2.03 -11.28
C SER A 30 16.87 3.55 -11.24
N ALA A 31 16.32 4.12 -10.17
CA ALA A 31 15.94 5.53 -10.13
C ALA A 31 16.58 6.31 -8.95
N PRO A 32 16.98 7.57 -9.14
CA PRO A 32 17.37 8.46 -8.06
C PRO A 32 16.25 8.62 -7.01
N ALA A 33 16.64 8.75 -5.74
CA ALA A 33 15.74 8.89 -4.59
C ALA A 33 14.52 9.83 -4.78
N PRO A 34 14.63 11.03 -5.40
CA PRO A 34 13.47 11.88 -5.66
C PRO A 34 12.44 11.29 -6.63
N GLU A 35 12.84 10.52 -7.65
CA GLU A 35 11.91 9.82 -8.55
C GLU A 35 11.22 8.64 -7.85
N LEU A 36 11.91 8.03 -6.90
CA LEU A 36 11.37 6.99 -6.04
C LEU A 36 10.31 7.56 -5.10
N VAL A 37 10.56 8.73 -4.49
CA VAL A 37 9.58 9.46 -3.68
C VAL A 37 8.38 9.91 -4.53
N ALA A 38 8.62 10.47 -5.71
CA ALA A 38 7.56 10.86 -6.63
C ALA A 38 6.66 9.67 -7.03
N SER A 39 7.27 8.53 -7.35
CA SER A 39 6.55 7.30 -7.66
C SER A 39 5.77 6.75 -6.47
N VAL A 40 6.37 6.77 -5.27
CA VAL A 40 5.68 6.37 -4.04
C VAL A 40 4.50 7.30 -3.77
N THR A 41 4.63 8.61 -3.95
CA THR A 41 3.52 9.56 -3.78
C THR A 41 2.42 9.39 -4.82
N GLN A 42 2.77 8.98 -6.04
CA GLN A 42 1.81 8.77 -7.12
C GLN A 42 1.04 7.44 -6.96
N GLU A 43 1.72 6.41 -6.46
CA GLU A 43 1.11 5.11 -6.11
C GLU A 43 0.42 5.14 -4.73
N LEU A 44 0.75 6.11 -3.86
CA LEU A 44 0.18 6.27 -2.53
C LEU A 44 -1.36 6.29 -2.52
N PRO A 45 -2.07 7.11 -3.32
CA PRO A 45 -3.54 7.10 -3.34
C PRO A 45 -4.11 5.74 -3.75
N GLY A 46 -3.44 5.02 -4.66
CA GLY A 46 -3.81 3.65 -5.04
C GLY A 46 -3.54 2.62 -3.95
N ALA A 47 -2.43 2.77 -3.22
CA ALA A 47 -2.05 1.95 -2.07
C ALA A 47 -2.97 2.21 -0.87
N LEU A 48 -3.39 3.45 -0.62
CA LEU A 48 -4.35 3.79 0.44
C LEU A 48 -5.75 3.20 0.16
N ALA A 49 -6.09 2.99 -1.11
CA ALA A 49 -7.32 2.31 -1.55
C ALA A 49 -7.22 0.77 -1.52
N TRP A 50 -6.14 0.19 -0.97
CA TRP A 50 -5.96 -1.26 -0.85
C TRP A 50 -7.15 -2.01 -0.22
N PRO A 51 -7.85 -1.51 0.83
CA PRO A 51 -8.93 -2.27 1.45
C PRO A 51 -10.11 -2.45 0.47
N ALA A 52 -10.40 -1.42 -0.33
CA ALA A 52 -11.45 -1.46 -1.34
C ALA A 52 -11.09 -2.41 -2.50
N ARG A 53 -9.81 -2.49 -2.88
CA ARG A 53 -9.32 -3.48 -3.86
C ARG A 53 -9.38 -4.90 -3.30
N SER A 54 -8.97 -5.11 -2.06
CA SER A 54 -9.03 -6.43 -1.42
C SER A 54 -10.47 -6.92 -1.28
N VAL A 55 -11.39 -6.07 -0.85
CA VAL A 55 -12.82 -6.41 -0.76
C VAL A 55 -13.40 -6.73 -2.13
N ARG A 56 -13.12 -5.93 -3.17
CA ARG A 56 -13.55 -6.24 -4.55
C ARG A 56 -12.94 -7.53 -5.11
N ALA A 57 -11.69 -7.83 -4.79
CA ALA A 57 -11.03 -9.06 -5.22
C ALA A 57 -11.65 -10.30 -4.57
N ILE A 58 -12.20 -10.17 -3.36
CA ILE A 58 -12.92 -11.23 -2.66
C ILE A 58 -14.35 -11.38 -3.24
N ASP A 59 -15.00 -10.26 -3.53
CA ASP A 59 -16.38 -10.21 -4.06
C ASP A 59 -16.49 -10.72 -5.52
N GLY A 60 -15.48 -10.44 -6.36
CA GLY A 60 -15.44 -10.86 -7.76
C GLY A 60 -15.08 -12.34 -8.01
N GLN A 61 -14.95 -13.16 -6.96
CA GLN A 61 -14.67 -14.60 -7.08
C GLN A 61 -15.89 -15.51 -6.81
N ASN A 62 -17.10 -14.96 -6.86
CA ASN A 62 -18.35 -15.71 -6.69
C ASN A 62 -19.23 -15.69 -7.94
#